data_AF-A0A955HXW5-F1
#
_entry.id   AF-A0A955HXW5-F1
#
_cell.length_a   1.000
_cell.length_b   1.000
_cell.length_c   1.000
_cell.angle_alpha   90.00
_cell.angle_beta   90.00
_cell.angle_gamma   90.00
#
_symmetry.space_group_name_H-M   'P 1'
#
loop_
_entity.id
_entity.type
_entity.pdbx_description
1 polymer ?
#
loop_
_entity_poly.entity_id
_entity_poly.type
_entity_poly.pdbx_seq_one_letter_code
_entity_poly.pdbx_strand_id
1 'polypeptide(L)'
;MTYVPFEHGSSLQLRKLYPHAPDHLEVKVVTLLSDNDLSKIDLTKDVHYYIPWKAKLSVDYEDKNYRKLLKEAFSSRKKVKLLDLPDDMPSIALHVRVGSGTDNLSQTIDAPDKSSQQKKGRTTDKLFPGKFPSLSYYCEQIKHICKMLDNQHVYVHIFTDSERPEALVQSLKRTLSLDTVHFSYIKSKERSFYGVVEDFINLCRFEYIIRPRSWFSIMAEAVADWKISISPHKDGYIWQDNKIHITHVRTLVRDGDSVSTIEL
;
A
#
# COMPACT_ATOMS: atom_id res chain seq x y z
N MET A 1 20.72 10.89 -29.94
CA MET A 1 20.82 9.78 -28.96
C MET A 1 19.80 10.06 -27.89
N THR A 2 18.62 9.44 -27.98
CA THR A 2 17.44 9.86 -27.22
C THR A 2 16.99 8.69 -26.36
N TYR A 3 17.29 8.79 -25.07
CA TYR A 3 16.86 7.83 -24.06
C TYR A 3 16.28 8.63 -22.90
N VAL A 4 14.95 8.61 -22.76
CA VAL A 4 14.28 8.98 -21.51
C VAL A 4 13.08 8.05 -21.34
N PRO A 5 13.19 7.00 -20.51
CA PRO A 5 12.03 6.23 -20.11
C PRO A 5 11.35 6.97 -18.96
N PHE A 6 10.05 7.21 -19.05
CA PHE A 6 9.23 7.25 -17.84
C PHE A 6 7.80 6.80 -18.12
N GLU A 7 7.49 5.63 -17.59
CA GLU A 7 6.14 5.15 -17.29
C GLU A 7 5.84 5.52 -15.84
N HIS A 8 4.82 6.34 -15.59
CA HIS A 8 3.76 6.03 -14.63
C HIS A 8 2.95 7.28 -14.32
N GLY A 9 1.69 7.22 -14.75
CA GLY A 9 0.67 8.20 -14.42
C GLY A 9 0.38 8.15 -12.93
N SER A 10 0.41 9.33 -12.32
CA SER A 10 -0.29 9.73 -11.11
C SER A 10 -1.82 9.70 -11.29
N SER A 11 -2.34 8.77 -12.13
CA SER A 11 -3.76 8.52 -12.15
C SER A 11 -4.13 7.75 -10.90
N LEU A 12 -4.79 8.46 -9.99
CA LEU A 12 -5.71 7.86 -9.04
C LEU A 12 -6.64 6.94 -9.86
N GLN A 13 -6.30 5.65 -9.98
CA GLN A 13 -7.06 4.66 -10.74
C GLN A 13 -8.35 4.30 -10.00
N LEU A 14 -9.17 5.29 -9.65
CA LEU A 14 -10.57 5.05 -9.30
C LEU A 14 -11.35 4.58 -10.54
N ARG A 15 -10.85 4.84 -11.76
CA ARG A 15 -11.51 4.48 -13.02
C ARG A 15 -11.54 2.98 -13.33
N LYS A 16 -10.67 2.15 -12.74
CA LYS A 16 -10.55 0.73 -13.11
C LYS A 16 -11.15 -0.26 -12.12
N LEU A 17 -11.65 0.21 -10.97
CA LEU A 17 -12.16 -0.67 -9.91
C LEU A 17 -13.66 -0.96 -10.00
N TYR A 18 -14.46 -0.22 -10.79
CA TYR A 18 -15.92 -0.38 -10.77
C TYR A 18 -16.58 -0.10 -12.13
N PRO A 19 -16.76 -1.11 -13.01
CA PRO A 19 -17.64 -0.98 -14.18
C PRO A 19 -19.14 -0.95 -13.83
N HIS A 20 -19.50 -1.16 -12.56
CA HIS A 20 -20.89 -1.24 -12.08
C HIS A 20 -21.11 -0.48 -10.76
N ALA A 21 -20.70 0.80 -10.69
CA ALA A 21 -21.12 1.64 -9.57
C ALA A 21 -22.64 1.89 -9.68
N PRO A 22 -23.43 1.70 -8.60
CA PRO A 22 -24.87 1.90 -8.65
C PRO A 22 -25.24 3.39 -8.79
N ASP A 23 -26.36 3.68 -9.47
CA ASP A 23 -26.80 5.01 -9.95
C ASP A 23 -26.93 6.13 -8.89
N HIS A 24 -26.85 5.80 -7.59
CA HIS A 24 -26.99 6.74 -6.47
C HIS A 24 -25.66 7.24 -5.90
N LEU A 25 -24.52 6.82 -6.47
CA LEU A 25 -23.21 7.32 -6.09
C LEU A 25 -22.88 8.52 -6.98
N GLU A 26 -23.14 9.73 -6.46
CA GLU A 26 -22.64 10.97 -7.06
C GLU A 26 -21.11 11.04 -6.80
N VAL A 27 -20.37 10.28 -7.60
CA VAL A 27 -18.92 10.39 -7.67
C VAL A 27 -18.65 11.64 -8.49
N LYS A 28 -18.04 12.67 -7.90
CA LYS A 28 -17.34 13.68 -8.70
C LYS A 28 -16.19 12.97 -9.40
N VAL A 29 -16.46 12.46 -10.60
CA VAL A 29 -15.47 11.74 -11.41
C VAL A 29 -14.48 12.78 -11.90
N VAL A 30 -13.35 12.90 -11.20
CA VAL A 30 -12.20 13.62 -11.74
C VAL A 30 -11.67 12.77 -12.90
N THR A 31 -12.04 13.14 -14.12
CA THR A 31 -11.53 12.47 -15.32
C THR A 31 -10.18 13.08 -15.67
N LEU A 32 -9.13 12.27 -15.58
CA LEU A 32 -7.83 12.62 -16.16
C LEU A 32 -7.92 12.42 -17.67
N LEU A 33 -7.77 13.51 -18.41
CA LEU A 33 -7.98 13.57 -19.86
C LEU A 33 -6.64 13.59 -20.57
N SER A 34 -6.56 12.87 -21.70
CA SER A 34 -5.47 13.03 -22.64
C SER A 34 -5.68 14.30 -23.47
N ASP A 35 -4.62 14.84 -24.08
CA ASP A 35 -4.67 16.04 -24.92
C ASP A 35 -5.72 15.93 -26.06
N ASN A 36 -6.01 14.71 -26.50
CA ASN A 36 -6.95 14.43 -27.59
C ASN A 36 -8.43 14.40 -27.14
N ASP A 37 -8.70 14.38 -25.84
CA ASP A 37 -10.06 14.27 -25.28
C ASP A 37 -10.63 15.61 -24.79
N LEU A 38 -9.84 16.69 -24.85
CA LEU A 38 -10.22 18.01 -24.35
C LEU A 38 -11.42 18.63 -25.09
N SER A 39 -11.59 18.31 -26.37
CA SER A 39 -12.67 18.86 -27.21
C SER A 39 -14.06 18.26 -26.95
N LYS A 40 -14.14 17.20 -26.13
CA LYS A 40 -15.39 16.45 -25.88
C LYS A 40 -16.03 16.75 -24.53
N ILE A 41 -15.53 17.75 -23.79
CA ILE A 41 -15.91 18.00 -22.39
C ILE A 41 -16.82 19.21 -22.28
N ASP A 42 -17.91 19.05 -21.54
CA ASP A 42 -18.76 20.15 -21.10
C ASP A 42 -18.21 20.72 -19.77
N LEU A 43 -17.42 21.79 -19.86
CA LEU A 43 -16.79 22.47 -18.71
C LEU A 43 -17.81 23.15 -17.76
N THR A 44 -19.10 23.19 -18.12
CA THR A 44 -20.13 23.82 -17.30
C THR A 44 -20.75 22.89 -16.27
N LYS A 45 -20.50 21.58 -16.37
CA LYS A 45 -21.13 20.56 -15.51
C LYS A 45 -20.16 19.84 -14.55
N ASP A 46 -18.86 19.92 -14.81
CA ASP A 46 -17.84 19.14 -14.11
C ASP A 46 -16.62 19.99 -13.74
N VAL A 47 -16.04 19.76 -12.56
CA VAL A 47 -14.73 20.31 -12.17
C VAL A 47 -13.64 19.36 -12.67
N HIS A 48 -13.00 19.70 -13.77
CA HIS A 48 -11.90 18.93 -14.36
C HIS A 48 -10.54 19.56 -14.03
N TYR A 49 -9.64 18.77 -13.48
CA TYR A 49 -8.22 19.14 -13.36
C TYR A 49 -7.46 18.47 -14.50
N TYR A 50 -7.03 19.26 -15.49
CA TYR A 50 -6.12 18.81 -16.52
C TYR A 50 -4.71 18.73 -15.94
N ILE A 51 -4.20 17.52 -15.80
CA ILE A 51 -2.80 17.26 -15.48
C ILE A 51 -2.18 16.75 -16.78
N PRO A 52 -1.34 17.54 -17.47
CA PRO A 52 -0.65 17.08 -18.66
C PRO A 52 0.04 15.75 -18.35
N TRP A 53 -0.03 14.76 -19.24
CA TRP A 53 0.59 13.44 -19.01
C TRP A 53 2.11 13.50 -18.73
N LYS A 54 2.75 14.65 -18.99
CA LYS A 54 4.16 14.96 -18.73
C LYS A 54 4.41 15.86 -17.51
N ALA A 55 3.37 16.31 -16.81
CA ALA A 55 3.53 17.19 -15.66
C ALA A 55 4.04 16.39 -14.45
N LYS A 56 5.22 16.76 -13.94
CA LYS A 56 5.69 16.29 -12.64
C LYS A 56 4.94 17.07 -11.57
N LEU A 57 3.88 16.48 -11.04
CA LEU A 57 3.26 16.99 -9.81
C LEU A 57 4.11 16.52 -8.64
N SER A 58 4.80 17.46 -8.00
CA SER A 58 5.32 17.23 -6.66
C SER A 58 4.18 17.51 -5.70
N VAL A 59 3.71 16.47 -5.02
CA VAL A 59 2.73 16.61 -3.95
C VAL A 59 3.50 16.57 -2.63
N ASP A 60 3.37 17.62 -1.84
CA ASP A 60 3.80 17.58 -0.45
C ASP A 60 2.73 16.84 0.36
N TYR A 61 2.96 15.55 0.62
CA TYR A 61 2.06 14.72 1.40
C TYR A 61 2.05 15.08 2.89
N GLU A 62 2.96 15.94 3.36
CA GLU A 62 2.99 16.43 4.73
C GLU A 62 2.35 17.83 4.89
N ASP A 63 1.92 18.47 3.79
CA ASP A 63 1.16 19.71 3.87
C ASP A 63 -0.17 19.48 4.63
N LYS A 64 -0.34 20.23 5.72
CA LYS A 64 -1.49 20.05 6.64
C LYS A 64 -2.84 20.29 5.95
N ASN A 65 -2.92 21.26 5.04
CA ASN A 65 -4.16 21.55 4.32
C ASN A 65 -4.49 20.44 3.33
N TYR A 66 -3.50 19.94 2.60
CA TYR A 66 -3.64 18.83 1.68
C TYR A 66 -4.07 17.56 2.40
N ARG A 67 -3.40 17.20 3.51
CA ARG A 67 -3.79 16.05 4.34
C ARG A 67 -5.21 16.18 4.88
N LYS A 68 -5.61 17.38 5.33
CA LYS A 68 -6.98 17.65 5.76
C LYS A 68 -7.98 17.39 4.64
N LEU A 69 -7.75 17.94 3.44
CA LEU A 69 -8.60 17.73 2.27
C LEU A 69 -8.65 16.25 1.86
N LEU A 70 -7.54 15.53 1.92
CA LEU A 70 -7.51 14.09 1.67
C LEU A 70 -8.35 13.32 2.70
N LYS A 71 -8.18 13.60 4.01
CA LYS A 71 -8.98 12.98 5.07
C LYS A 71 -10.48 13.21 4.87
N GLU A 72 -10.87 14.42 4.51
CA GLU A 72 -12.26 14.76 4.17
C GLU A 72 -12.74 13.97 2.95
N ALA A 73 -11.94 13.87 1.89
CA ALA A 73 -12.27 13.12 0.67
C ALA A 73 -12.41 11.61 0.89
N PHE A 74 -11.67 11.04 1.85
CA PHE A 74 -11.74 9.61 2.20
C PHE A 74 -12.75 9.28 3.31
N SER A 75 -13.50 10.27 3.80
CA SER A 75 -14.58 10.02 4.77
C SER A 75 -15.69 9.18 4.12
N SER A 76 -15.90 7.97 4.63
CA SER A 76 -16.92 7.07 4.07
C SER A 76 -18.32 7.60 4.35
N ARG A 77 -19.12 7.80 3.30
CA ARG A 77 -20.56 8.10 3.43
C ARG A 77 -21.36 6.92 3.98
N LYS A 78 -20.82 5.70 3.85
CA LYS A 78 -21.44 4.46 4.33
C LYS A 78 -20.77 4.00 5.63
N LYS A 79 -21.55 3.35 6.49
CA LYS A 79 -21.00 2.69 7.68
C LYS A 79 -20.06 1.56 7.22
N VAL A 80 -18.80 1.64 7.64
CA VAL A 80 -17.77 0.65 7.36
C VAL A 80 -17.63 -0.27 8.55
N LYS A 81 -17.42 -1.56 8.32
CA LYS A 81 -17.09 -2.50 9.40
C LYS A 81 -15.68 -2.18 9.89
N LEU A 82 -15.62 -1.69 11.11
CA LEU A 82 -14.36 -1.38 11.78
C LEU A 82 -13.81 -2.65 12.44
N LEU A 83 -12.49 -2.82 12.38
CA LEU A 83 -11.79 -3.81 13.19
C LEU A 83 -11.81 -3.38 14.66
N ASP A 84 -11.98 -4.35 15.54
CA ASP A 84 -11.80 -4.19 16.99
C ASP A 84 -10.29 -4.27 17.26
N LEU A 85 -9.67 -3.12 17.47
CA LEU A 85 -8.26 -3.01 17.83
C LEU A 85 -8.14 -3.10 19.36
N PRO A 86 -7.15 -3.82 19.89
CA PRO A 86 -6.92 -3.83 21.34
C PRO A 86 -6.45 -2.44 21.80
N ASP A 87 -7.03 -1.96 22.91
CA ASP A 87 -6.68 -0.66 23.49
C ASP A 87 -5.44 -0.73 24.40
N ASP A 88 -5.02 -1.95 24.80
CA ASP A 88 -3.99 -2.21 25.80
C ASP A 88 -2.63 -2.60 25.20
N MET A 89 -2.50 -2.65 23.87
CA MET A 89 -1.23 -2.95 23.21
C MET A 89 -1.03 -2.19 21.90
N PRO A 90 0.24 -1.87 21.56
CA PRO A 90 0.58 -1.26 20.28
C PRO A 90 0.03 -2.01 19.07
N SER A 91 -0.57 -1.28 18.14
CA SER A 91 -1.18 -1.86 16.93
C SER A 91 -0.38 -1.58 15.65
N ILE A 92 0.01 -2.64 14.94
CA ILE A 92 0.78 -2.60 13.68
C ILE A 92 -0.10 -3.07 12.51
N ALA A 93 -0.26 -2.19 11.53
CA ALA A 93 -0.77 -2.55 10.21
C ALA A 93 0.36 -3.17 9.36
N LEU A 94 0.19 -4.42 8.93
CA LEU A 94 1.12 -5.09 8.02
C LEU A 94 0.47 -5.22 6.64
N HIS A 95 0.83 -4.34 5.70
CA HIS A 95 0.38 -4.47 4.31
C HIS A 95 1.31 -5.42 3.54
N VAL A 96 0.81 -6.57 3.11
CA VAL A 96 1.57 -7.56 2.34
C VAL A 96 0.97 -7.71 0.95
N ARG A 97 1.75 -7.36 -0.08
CA ARG A 97 1.37 -7.56 -1.48
C ARG A 97 1.99 -8.85 -1.99
N VAL A 98 1.17 -9.82 -2.34
CA VAL A 98 1.61 -11.06 -3.00
C VAL A 98 1.40 -11.02 -4.51
N GLY A 99 0.63 -10.05 -4.99
CA GLY A 99 0.28 -9.88 -6.40
C GLY A 99 -1.04 -10.56 -6.74
N SER A 100 -1.78 -9.93 -7.66
CA SER A 100 -2.97 -10.53 -8.26
C SER A 100 -2.55 -11.36 -9.47
N GLY A 101 -3.41 -12.27 -9.96
CA GLY A 101 -3.15 -13.09 -11.16
C GLY A 101 -2.86 -12.30 -12.46
N THR A 102 -2.90 -10.97 -12.42
CA THR A 102 -2.51 -10.05 -13.49
C THR A 102 -1.06 -9.54 -13.37
N ASP A 103 -0.44 -9.64 -12.19
CA ASP A 103 0.95 -9.28 -11.98
C ASP A 103 1.85 -10.42 -12.51
N ASN A 104 2.70 -10.14 -13.50
CA ASN A 104 3.69 -11.10 -14.01
C ASN A 104 4.90 -11.12 -13.07
N LEU A 105 4.76 -11.78 -11.93
CA LEU A 105 5.78 -11.80 -10.89
C LEU A 105 6.86 -12.84 -11.17
N SER A 106 8.13 -12.46 -10.97
CA SER A 106 9.22 -13.44 -10.92
C SER A 106 9.09 -14.34 -9.69
N GLN A 107 8.47 -13.82 -8.62
CA GLN A 107 8.33 -14.46 -7.32
C GLN A 107 7.05 -14.01 -6.64
N THR A 108 6.36 -14.95 -6.02
CA THR A 108 5.33 -14.63 -5.02
C THR A 108 5.74 -15.26 -3.70
N ILE A 109 5.39 -14.60 -2.60
CA ILE A 109 5.64 -15.09 -1.24
C ILE A 109 5.01 -16.48 -1.04
N ASP A 110 3.93 -16.78 -1.77
CA ASP A 110 3.12 -17.98 -1.63
C ASP A 110 3.26 -18.99 -2.78
N ALA A 111 4.11 -18.77 -3.80
CA ALA A 111 4.26 -19.72 -4.90
C ALA A 111 5.32 -20.77 -4.58
N PRO A 112 4.94 -22.05 -4.39
CA PRO A 112 5.88 -23.14 -4.52
C PRO A 112 6.40 -23.12 -5.97
N ASP A 113 7.71 -22.88 -6.10
CA ASP A 113 8.57 -23.20 -7.24
C ASP A 113 7.86 -23.26 -8.60
N LYS A 114 7.32 -22.13 -9.08
CA LYS A 114 6.84 -21.99 -10.48
C LYS A 114 8.02 -21.79 -11.44
N SER A 115 9.12 -22.52 -11.26
CA SER A 115 10.30 -22.52 -12.12
C SER A 115 9.99 -22.88 -13.58
N SER A 116 8.81 -23.43 -13.86
CA SER A 116 8.42 -23.91 -15.19
C SER A 116 7.68 -22.90 -16.09
N GLN A 117 7.38 -21.67 -15.64
CA GLN A 117 6.70 -20.67 -16.49
C GLN A 117 7.31 -19.26 -16.42
N GLN A 118 8.63 -19.13 -16.27
CA GLN A 118 9.30 -17.86 -16.59
C GLN A 118 9.15 -17.56 -18.09
N LYS A 119 8.07 -16.89 -18.47
CA LYS A 119 7.97 -16.24 -19.78
C LYS A 119 9.13 -15.26 -19.87
N LYS A 120 9.96 -15.37 -20.92
CA LYS A 120 10.99 -14.39 -21.27
C LYS A 120 10.34 -13.00 -21.37
N GLY A 121 10.45 -12.19 -20.33
CA GLY A 121 9.81 -10.88 -20.23
C GLY A 121 10.21 -10.15 -18.95
N ARG A 122 10.03 -8.82 -18.92
CA ARG A 122 10.23 -8.02 -17.71
C ARG A 122 9.12 -8.39 -16.72
N THR A 123 9.52 -8.88 -15.55
CA THR A 123 8.59 -9.21 -14.48
C THR A 123 8.20 -7.92 -13.72
N THR A 124 7.00 -7.87 -13.16
CA THR A 124 6.46 -6.67 -12.52
C THR A 124 7.34 -6.18 -11.37
N ASP A 125 7.98 -7.09 -10.65
CA ASP A 125 8.93 -6.81 -9.58
C ASP A 125 10.18 -6.06 -10.10
N LYS A 126 10.67 -6.35 -11.31
CA LYS A 126 11.77 -5.57 -11.92
C LYS A 126 11.35 -4.15 -12.30
N LEU A 127 10.10 -3.97 -12.70
CA LEU A 127 9.56 -2.66 -13.06
C LEU A 127 9.22 -1.82 -11.82
N PHE A 128 8.78 -2.48 -10.74
CA PHE A 128 8.39 -1.83 -9.49
C PHE A 128 9.09 -2.45 -8.29
N PRO A 129 10.40 -2.19 -8.13
CA PRO A 129 11.14 -2.67 -6.98
C PRO A 129 10.53 -2.14 -5.67
N GLY A 130 10.33 -3.05 -4.72
CA GLY A 130 9.65 -2.77 -3.46
C GLY A 130 8.11 -2.86 -3.50
N LYS A 131 7.49 -3.12 -4.66
CA LYS A 131 6.04 -3.41 -4.73
C LYS A 131 5.69 -4.77 -4.10
N PHE A 132 6.62 -5.72 -4.16
CA PHE A 132 6.48 -7.09 -3.61
C PHE A 132 7.70 -7.48 -2.76
N PRO A 133 7.88 -6.88 -1.55
CA PRO A 133 8.94 -7.29 -0.64
C PRO A 133 8.83 -8.76 -0.24
N SER A 134 9.96 -9.38 0.12
CA SER A 134 9.98 -10.75 0.61
C SER A 134 9.36 -10.88 2.00
N LEU A 135 9.06 -12.12 2.43
CA LEU A 135 8.64 -12.41 3.80
C LEU A 135 9.70 -11.98 4.84
N SER A 136 11.00 -12.14 4.51
CA SER A 136 12.10 -11.77 5.40
C SER A 136 12.11 -10.29 5.72
N TYR A 137 11.85 -9.42 4.72
CA TYR A 137 11.69 -7.99 4.92
C TYR A 137 10.64 -7.70 6.01
N TYR A 138 9.45 -8.27 5.88
CA TYR A 138 8.37 -8.05 6.85
C TYR A 138 8.74 -8.54 8.26
N CYS A 139 9.39 -9.70 8.37
CA CYS A 139 9.84 -10.24 9.64
C CYS A 139 10.88 -9.33 10.32
N GLU A 140 11.86 -8.84 9.56
CA GLU A 140 12.87 -7.92 10.07
C GLU A 140 12.27 -6.60 10.55
N GLN A 141 11.30 -6.05 9.79
CA GLN A 141 10.65 -4.80 10.18
C GLN A 141 9.74 -4.96 11.41
N ILE A 142 9.05 -6.10 11.56
CA ILE A 142 8.29 -6.40 12.79
C ILE A 142 9.25 -6.48 13.99
N LYS A 143 10.36 -7.20 13.87
CA LYS A 143 11.40 -7.28 14.91
C LYS A 143 11.95 -5.90 15.27
N HIS A 144 12.15 -5.05 14.27
CA HIS A 144 12.61 -3.68 14.46
C HIS A 144 11.62 -2.86 15.30
N ILE A 145 10.33 -2.86 14.93
CA ILE A 145 9.30 -2.18 15.73
C ILE A 145 9.20 -2.75 17.14
N CYS A 146 9.17 -4.09 17.31
CA CYS A 146 9.15 -4.69 18.63
C CYS A 146 10.33 -4.22 19.50
N LYS A 147 11.53 -4.14 18.94
CA LYS A 147 12.72 -3.64 19.65
C LYS A 147 12.57 -2.17 20.04
N MET A 148 11.99 -1.33 19.18
CA MET A 148 11.70 0.08 19.50
C MET A 148 10.66 0.26 20.60
N LEU A 149 9.78 -0.75 20.76
CA LEU A 149 8.74 -0.79 21.79
C LEU A 149 9.17 -1.62 23.01
N ASP A 150 10.47 -1.70 23.28
CA ASP A 150 11.05 -2.44 24.41
C ASP A 150 10.56 -3.90 24.53
N ASN A 151 10.28 -4.54 23.38
CA ASN A 151 9.74 -5.89 23.25
C ASN A 151 8.39 -6.13 23.96
N GLN A 152 7.57 -5.09 24.08
CA GLN A 152 6.18 -5.22 24.51
C GLN A 152 5.37 -6.18 23.60
N HIS A 153 4.26 -6.69 24.12
CA HIS A 153 3.29 -7.40 23.29
C HIS A 153 2.71 -6.45 22.23
N VAL A 154 2.61 -6.90 20.99
CA VAL A 154 2.11 -6.11 19.86
C VAL A 154 1.00 -6.85 19.12
N TYR A 155 0.01 -6.11 18.65
CA TYR A 155 -1.02 -6.61 17.75
C TYR A 155 -0.64 -6.31 16.31
N VAL A 156 -0.58 -7.33 15.45
CA VAL A 156 -0.27 -7.19 14.02
C VAL A 156 -1.45 -7.65 13.18
N HIS A 157 -2.08 -6.72 12.45
CA HIS A 157 -3.14 -7.06 11.49
C HIS A 157 -2.61 -7.07 10.07
N ILE A 158 -2.90 -8.13 9.33
CA ILE A 158 -2.38 -8.34 7.98
C ILE A 158 -3.42 -7.92 6.94
N PHE A 159 -3.07 -6.89 6.17
CA PHE A 159 -3.80 -6.46 4.98
C PHE A 159 -3.11 -7.04 3.75
N THR A 160 -3.79 -7.92 3.01
CA THR A 160 -3.16 -8.60 1.86
C THR A 160 -4.11 -8.88 0.72
N ASP A 161 -3.58 -8.93 -0.50
CA ASP A 161 -4.28 -9.43 -1.68
C ASP A 161 -4.15 -10.96 -1.87
N SER A 162 -3.51 -11.67 -0.93
CA SER A 162 -3.41 -13.13 -0.97
C SER A 162 -4.79 -13.78 -0.86
N GLU A 163 -5.02 -14.80 -1.68
CA GLU A 163 -6.21 -15.66 -1.58
C GLU A 163 -6.17 -16.55 -0.32
N ARG A 164 -4.98 -16.77 0.25
CA ARG A 164 -4.72 -17.64 1.41
C ARG A 164 -4.00 -16.88 2.53
N PRO A 165 -4.62 -15.84 3.12
CA PRO A 165 -3.98 -15.01 4.15
C PRO A 165 -3.56 -15.82 5.39
N GLU A 166 -4.27 -16.91 5.70
CA GLU A 166 -3.93 -17.84 6.77
C GLU A 166 -2.52 -18.46 6.59
N ALA A 167 -2.18 -18.91 5.39
CA ALA A 167 -0.87 -19.51 5.11
C ALA A 167 0.26 -18.49 5.26
N LEU A 168 0.01 -17.23 4.86
CA LEU A 168 0.92 -16.11 5.07
C LEU A 168 1.15 -15.86 6.57
N VAL A 169 0.09 -15.84 7.38
CA VAL A 169 0.17 -15.68 8.84
C VAL A 169 1.00 -16.82 9.47
N GLN A 170 0.75 -18.07 9.08
CA GLN A 170 1.51 -19.20 9.60
C GLN A 170 2.99 -19.12 9.24
N SER A 171 3.30 -18.65 8.03
CA SER A 171 4.69 -18.43 7.58
C SER A 171 5.37 -17.32 8.38
N LEU A 172 4.67 -16.22 8.67
CA LEU A 172 5.15 -15.15 9.54
C LEU A 172 5.41 -15.66 10.96
N LYS A 173 4.45 -16.36 11.57
CA LYS A 173 4.58 -16.94 12.92
C LYS A 173 5.79 -17.87 13.03
N ARG A 174 5.95 -18.77 12.07
CA ARG A 174 7.08 -19.71 12.01
C ARG A 174 8.42 -18.98 11.89
N THR A 175 8.50 -17.95 11.06
CA THR A 175 9.76 -17.24 10.75
C THR A 175 10.16 -16.26 11.85
N LEU A 176 9.19 -15.59 12.48
CA LEU A 176 9.46 -14.64 13.56
C LEU A 176 9.81 -15.33 14.86
N SER A 177 9.10 -16.41 15.22
CA SER A 177 9.25 -17.11 16.50
C SER A 177 9.22 -16.17 17.71
N LEU A 178 8.29 -15.19 17.71
CA LEU A 178 8.10 -14.22 18.79
C LEU A 178 6.73 -14.42 19.44
N ASP A 179 6.71 -14.82 20.71
CA ASP A 179 5.48 -14.99 21.49
C ASP A 179 4.81 -13.65 21.85
N THR A 180 5.54 -12.54 21.69
CA THR A 180 5.03 -11.19 21.93
C THR A 180 4.15 -10.65 20.79
N VAL A 181 4.04 -11.36 19.66
CA VAL A 181 3.32 -10.87 18.47
C VAL A 181 1.98 -11.59 18.27
N HIS A 182 0.89 -10.83 18.39
CA HIS A 182 -0.48 -11.32 18.17
C HIS A 182 -0.95 -11.02 16.75
N PHE A 183 -1.02 -12.05 15.90
CA PHE A 183 -1.44 -11.89 14.50
C PHE A 183 -2.94 -11.99 14.29
N SER A 184 -3.48 -11.10 13.45
CA SER A 184 -4.86 -11.12 12.95
C SER A 184 -4.92 -10.84 11.45
N TYR A 185 -6.01 -11.23 10.80
CA TYR A 185 -6.30 -11.02 9.38
C TYR A 185 -7.79 -11.23 9.10
N ILE A 186 -8.29 -10.68 7.99
CA ILE A 186 -9.64 -10.96 7.49
C ILE A 186 -9.58 -12.18 6.56
N LYS A 187 -10.48 -13.16 6.76
CA LYS A 187 -10.56 -14.32 5.87
C LYS A 187 -11.17 -13.92 4.53
N SER A 188 -10.68 -14.48 3.43
CA SER A 188 -11.12 -14.14 2.06
C SER A 188 -12.63 -14.25 1.85
N LYS A 189 -13.30 -15.22 2.48
CA LYS A 189 -14.76 -15.43 2.40
C LYS A 189 -15.57 -14.37 3.15
N GLU A 190 -14.96 -13.64 4.07
CA GLU A 190 -15.60 -12.63 4.91
C GLU A 190 -15.46 -11.22 4.32
N ARG A 191 -14.72 -11.07 3.21
CA ARG A 191 -14.56 -9.77 2.55
C ARG A 191 -15.86 -9.31 1.92
N SER A 192 -16.29 -8.11 2.28
CA SER A 192 -17.44 -7.46 1.65
C SER A 192 -17.12 -7.06 0.21
N PHE A 193 -18.16 -6.72 -0.56
CA PHE A 193 -18.00 -6.10 -1.87
C PHE A 193 -17.17 -4.79 -1.82
N TYR A 194 -17.14 -4.13 -0.67
CA TYR A 194 -16.38 -2.91 -0.42
C TYR A 194 -15.03 -3.18 0.27
N GLY A 195 -14.58 -4.44 0.30
CA GLY A 195 -13.46 -4.88 1.13
C GLY A 195 -12.18 -4.03 1.00
N VAL A 196 -11.86 -3.51 -0.18
CA VAL A 196 -10.68 -2.64 -0.36
C VAL A 196 -10.83 -1.29 0.34
N VAL A 197 -12.03 -0.71 0.32
CA VAL A 197 -12.32 0.58 1.00
C VAL A 197 -12.35 0.37 2.51
N GLU A 198 -12.96 -0.74 2.97
CA GLU A 198 -12.95 -1.11 4.39
C GLU A 198 -11.53 -1.38 4.89
N ASP A 199 -10.72 -2.11 4.11
CA ASP A 199 -9.31 -2.35 4.40
C ASP A 199 -8.54 -1.03 4.46
N PHE A 200 -8.78 -0.09 3.54
CA PHE A 200 -8.12 1.22 3.54
C PHE A 200 -8.43 2.01 4.82
N ILE A 201 -9.71 2.07 5.20
CA ILE A 201 -10.14 2.81 6.39
C ILE A 201 -9.60 2.16 7.66
N ASN A 202 -9.61 0.82 7.73
CA ASN A 202 -9.05 0.11 8.86
C ASN A 202 -7.52 0.26 8.95
N LEU A 203 -6.81 0.23 7.81
CA LEU A 203 -5.36 0.44 7.74
C LEU A 203 -4.94 1.78 8.37
N CYS A 204 -5.73 2.84 8.13
CA CYS A 204 -5.47 4.17 8.64
C CYS A 204 -5.69 4.34 10.17
N ARG A 205 -6.24 3.33 10.86
CA ARG A 205 -6.54 3.38 12.31
C ARG A 205 -5.45 2.80 13.21
N PHE A 206 -4.44 2.15 12.64
CA PHE A 206 -3.34 1.58 13.39
C PHE A 206 -2.38 2.66 13.87
N GLU A 207 -1.52 2.34 14.84
CA GLU A 207 -0.49 3.27 15.31
C GLU A 207 0.78 3.20 14.47
N TYR A 208 1.11 2.01 13.97
CA TYR A 208 2.32 1.74 13.19
C TYR A 208 1.95 1.08 11.86
N ILE A 209 2.75 1.28 10.82
CA ILE A 209 2.62 0.55 9.57
C ILE A 209 3.95 -0.01 9.08
N ILE A 210 3.90 -1.22 8.51
CA ILE A 210 4.93 -1.77 7.65
C ILE A 210 4.28 -2.05 6.30
N ARG A 211 4.82 -1.45 5.22
CA ARG A 211 4.18 -1.50 3.90
C ARG A 211 5.16 -1.67 2.74
N PRO A 212 4.71 -2.20 1.59
CA PRO A 212 5.44 -2.13 0.33
C PRO A 212 5.34 -0.73 -0.28
N ARG A 213 5.97 -0.56 -1.44
CA ARG A 213 5.76 0.57 -2.37
C ARG A 213 4.52 0.34 -3.23
N SER A 214 3.37 0.19 -2.57
CA SER A 214 2.06 0.09 -3.21
C SER A 214 1.30 1.42 -3.09
N TRP A 215 0.66 1.86 -4.18
CA TRP A 215 -0.18 3.06 -4.18
C TRP A 215 -1.24 3.03 -3.09
N PHE A 216 -1.83 1.86 -2.80
CA PHE A 216 -2.81 1.70 -1.73
C PHE A 216 -2.28 2.21 -0.38
N SER A 217 -1.11 1.74 0.03
CA SER A 217 -0.50 2.14 1.31
C SER A 217 0.24 3.47 1.27
N ILE A 218 0.68 3.93 0.09
CA ILE A 218 1.21 5.29 -0.10
C ILE A 218 0.08 6.31 0.12
N MET A 219 -1.11 6.06 -0.44
CA MET A 219 -2.27 6.92 -0.21
C MET A 219 -2.72 6.88 1.25
N ALA A 220 -2.69 5.70 1.89
CA ALA A 220 -2.97 5.60 3.31
C ALA A 220 -1.95 6.39 4.16
N GLU A 221 -0.67 6.45 3.78
CA GLU A 221 0.34 7.28 4.48
C GLU A 221 0.06 8.77 4.46
N ALA A 222 -0.55 9.25 3.38
CA ALA A 222 -0.97 10.64 3.25
C ALA A 222 -2.20 10.98 4.12
N VAL A 223 -2.99 9.96 4.49
CA VAL A 223 -4.24 10.12 5.24
C VAL A 223 -4.05 9.81 6.73
N ALA A 224 -3.25 8.79 7.06
CA ALA A 224 -3.12 8.27 8.41
C ALA A 224 -2.07 9.02 9.23
N ASP A 225 -2.30 9.07 10.55
CA ASP A 225 -1.40 9.71 11.52
C ASP A 225 -0.56 8.65 12.27
N TRP A 226 0.04 7.71 11.52
CA TRP A 226 0.91 6.69 12.11
C TRP A 226 2.10 7.32 12.82
N LYS A 227 2.43 6.81 14.01
CA LYS A 227 3.64 7.13 14.77
C LYS A 227 4.89 6.73 13.99
N ILE A 228 4.88 5.55 13.38
CA ILE A 228 5.98 5.08 12.53
C ILE A 228 5.42 4.44 11.25
N SER A 229 6.02 4.79 10.11
CA SER A 229 5.81 4.11 8.84
C SER A 229 7.12 3.59 8.27
N ILE A 230 7.20 2.26 8.06
CA ILE A 230 8.36 1.60 7.46
C ILE A 230 8.01 1.12 6.05
N SER A 231 8.86 1.47 5.08
CA SER A 231 8.70 1.06 3.68
C SER A 231 10.04 0.88 2.97
N PRO A 232 10.11 0.12 1.86
CA PRO A 232 11.34 0.03 1.08
C PRO A 232 11.79 1.41 0.59
N HIS A 233 13.07 1.74 0.74
CA HIS A 233 13.62 2.96 0.17
C HIS A 233 13.59 2.89 -1.37
N LYS A 234 13.46 4.05 -2.02
CA LYS A 234 13.25 4.11 -3.48
C LYS A 234 14.45 3.59 -4.30
N ASP A 235 15.63 3.58 -3.70
CA ASP A 235 16.90 3.10 -4.24
C ASP A 235 17.49 1.97 -3.37
N GLY A 236 16.72 1.48 -2.40
CA GLY A 236 17.17 0.55 -1.37
C GLY A 236 16.99 -0.92 -1.73
N TYR A 237 17.37 -1.33 -2.95
CA TYR A 237 17.21 -2.71 -3.38
C TYR A 237 18.33 -3.16 -4.32
N ILE A 238 18.61 -4.46 -4.27
CA ILE A 238 19.53 -5.14 -5.18
C ILE A 238 18.85 -6.33 -5.82
N TRP A 239 19.27 -6.65 -7.05
CA TRP A 239 18.86 -7.87 -7.74
C TRP A 239 19.98 -8.90 -7.64
N GLN A 240 19.73 -10.01 -6.94
CA GLN A 240 20.71 -11.08 -6.74
C GLN A 240 20.00 -12.44 -6.77
N ASP A 241 20.58 -13.43 -7.45
CA ASP A 241 20.02 -14.80 -7.55
C ASP A 241 18.56 -14.84 -8.03
N ASN A 242 18.26 -14.00 -9.02
CA ASN A 242 16.90 -13.78 -9.55
C ASN A 242 15.87 -13.32 -8.50
N LYS A 243 16.33 -12.75 -7.38
CA LYS A 243 15.53 -12.20 -6.27
C LYS A 243 15.79 -10.71 -6.10
N ILE A 244 14.75 -9.96 -5.71
CA ILE A 244 14.91 -8.62 -5.16
C ILE A 244 15.17 -8.75 -3.68
N HIS A 245 16.22 -8.10 -3.21
CA HIS A 245 16.51 -7.93 -1.81
C HIS A 245 16.36 -6.45 -1.47
N ILE A 246 15.61 -6.15 -0.41
CA ILE A 246 15.50 -4.79 0.11
C ILE A 246 16.70 -4.59 1.04
N THR A 247 17.58 -3.64 0.71
CA THR A 247 18.81 -3.36 1.47
C THR A 247 18.68 -2.12 2.33
N HIS A 248 17.78 -1.20 1.98
CA HIS A 248 17.53 0.01 2.76
C HIS A 248 16.03 0.25 2.91
N VAL A 249 15.64 0.76 4.07
CA VAL A 249 14.26 1.11 4.38
C VAL A 249 14.15 2.58 4.70
N ARG A 250 13.02 3.17 4.29
CA ARG A 250 12.59 4.48 4.75
C ARG A 250 11.72 4.27 5.98
N THR A 251 12.15 4.83 7.10
CA THR A 251 11.37 4.92 8.33
C THR A 251 10.96 6.37 8.55
N LEU A 252 9.66 6.64 8.46
CA LEU A 252 9.09 7.93 8.81
C LEU A 252 8.59 7.86 10.26
N VAL A 253 9.03 8.80 11.09
CA VAL A 253 8.62 8.92 12.50
C VAL A 253 7.86 10.23 12.68
N ARG A 254 6.66 10.14 13.25
CA ARG A 254 5.83 11.29 13.61
C ARG A 254 5.75 11.45 15.11
N ASP A 255 6.10 12.63 15.59
CA ASP A 255 5.94 13.02 17.00
C ASP A 255 5.20 14.35 17.05
N GLY A 256 3.90 14.27 17.33
CA GLY A 256 2.96 15.38 17.19
C GLY A 256 2.95 15.95 15.76
N ASP A 257 3.35 17.21 15.63
CA ASP A 257 3.45 17.93 14.36
C ASP A 257 4.79 17.75 13.63
N SER A 258 5.76 17.10 14.28
CA SER A 258 7.09 16.90 13.70
C SER A 258 7.16 15.59 12.92
N VAL A 259 7.83 15.63 11.77
CA VAL A 259 8.07 14.47 10.92
C VAL A 259 9.56 14.36 10.65
N SER A 260 10.14 13.21 10.99
CA SER A 260 11.53 12.88 10.66
C SER A 260 11.58 11.66 9.76
N THR A 261 12.58 11.63 8.87
CA THR A 261 12.86 10.47 8.03
C THR A 261 14.23 9.92 8.42
N ILE A 262 14.25 8.64 8.77
CA ILE A 262 15.46 7.87 9.06
C ILE A 262 15.61 6.87 7.92
N GLU A 263 16.79 6.85 7.31
CA GLU A 263 17.19 5.85 6.31
C GLU A 263 18.13 4.86 7.00
N LEU A 264 17.69 3.60 7.06
CA LEU A 264 18.42 2.48 7.65
C LEU A 264 18.84 1.49 6.56
#